data_AF-A0ABD0Z2L0-F1
#
_entry.id   AF-A0ABD0Z2L0-F1
#
_cell.length_a   1.000
_cell.length_b   1.000
_cell.length_c   1.000
_cell.angle_alpha   90.00
_cell.angle_beta   90.00
_cell.angle_gamma   90.00
#
_symmetry.space_group_name_H-M   'P 1'
#
loop_
_entity.id
_entity.type
_entity.pdbx_description
1 polymer ?
#
loop_
_entity_poly.entity_id
_entity_poly.type
_entity_poly.pdbx_seq_one_letter_code
_entity_poly.pdbx_strand_id
1 'polypeptide(L)'
;MCGNGRGFVPFLVVFRTFSTSSRLLGKRNFRKFIIPNRGTEILKKTQKSNPDPRIPVYSKSIYKDGDKYVVVPEKIPELIVPDLTGFELKPYVSYRVPDIVQSEFSSKDLFNSVYAKKIAEDFKAGKLDKDGNSLEPSEEELMTPEEARIRARKTGSDIFTERSKREEEEKYLLNV
;
A
#
# COMPACT_ATOMS: atom_id res chain seq x y z
N MET A 1 10.84 -86.47 -44.71
CA MET A 1 12.30 -86.33 -44.54
C MET A 1 12.70 -84.88 -44.79
N CYS A 2 13.70 -84.41 -44.06
CA CYS A 2 14.20 -83.04 -43.95
C CYS A 2 14.55 -82.33 -45.27
N GLY A 3 14.57 -80.99 -45.21
CA GLY A 3 15.26 -80.12 -46.18
C GLY A 3 14.86 -78.65 -46.02
N ASN A 4 15.35 -77.96 -45.00
CA ASN A 4 16.44 -76.96 -45.09
C ASN A 4 16.15 -75.74 -46.02
N GLY A 5 15.60 -74.67 -45.45
CA GLY A 5 15.67 -73.32 -46.00
C GLY A 5 16.15 -72.35 -44.91
N ARG A 6 17.39 -71.86 -45.03
CA ARG A 6 18.05 -70.96 -44.08
C ARG A 6 17.41 -69.57 -44.17
N GLY A 7 16.72 -69.14 -43.11
CA GLY A 7 16.27 -67.76 -42.93
C GLY A 7 17.40 -66.90 -42.36
N PHE A 8 17.77 -65.88 -43.12
CA PHE A 8 18.74 -64.84 -42.76
C PHE A 8 18.27 -64.10 -41.49
N VAL A 9 19.00 -64.19 -40.39
CA VAL A 9 18.71 -63.42 -39.18
C VAL A 9 19.47 -62.10 -39.28
N PRO A 10 18.82 -60.95 -39.50
CA PRO A 10 19.53 -59.67 -39.47
C PRO A 10 20.01 -59.42 -38.03
N PHE A 11 21.33 -59.30 -37.87
CA PHE A 11 21.95 -58.91 -36.61
C PHE A 11 21.49 -57.47 -36.31
N LEU A 12 20.53 -57.32 -35.41
CA LEU A 12 19.99 -56.02 -35.02
C LEU A 12 21.05 -55.34 -34.14
N VAL A 13 21.97 -54.61 -34.77
CA VAL A 13 22.94 -53.78 -34.07
C VAL A 13 22.17 -52.65 -33.41
N VAL A 14 21.89 -52.79 -32.11
CA VAL A 14 21.33 -51.71 -31.29
C VAL A 14 22.39 -50.65 -31.11
N PHE A 15 22.42 -49.67 -32.03
CA PHE A 15 23.13 -48.42 -31.76
C PHE A 15 22.38 -47.71 -30.64
N ARG A 16 23.06 -47.52 -29.51
CA ARG A 16 22.58 -46.69 -28.42
C ARG A 16 22.63 -45.26 -28.92
N THR A 17 21.53 -44.72 -29.43
CA THR A 17 21.43 -43.31 -29.73
C THR A 17 21.22 -42.57 -28.40
N PHE A 18 22.23 -41.83 -27.97
CA PHE A 18 22.04 -40.88 -26.87
C PHE A 18 21.34 -39.65 -27.43
N SER A 19 20.07 -39.46 -27.06
CA SER A 19 19.41 -38.18 -27.29
C SER A 19 19.96 -37.16 -26.30
N THR A 20 20.79 -36.24 -26.78
CA THR A 20 21.13 -35.04 -26.01
C THR A 20 20.00 -34.03 -26.18
N SER A 21 18.92 -34.18 -25.39
CA SER A 21 17.93 -33.11 -25.29
C SER A 21 18.65 -31.85 -24.79
N SER A 22 18.74 -30.83 -25.64
CA SER A 22 19.43 -29.59 -25.36
C SER A 22 18.87 -28.95 -24.08
N ARG A 23 19.76 -28.49 -23.19
CA ARG A 23 19.42 -27.69 -21.99
C ARG A 23 18.93 -26.27 -22.33
N LEU A 24 18.31 -26.05 -23.50
CA LEU A 24 18.11 -24.71 -24.07
C LEU A 24 16.67 -24.41 -24.46
N LEU A 25 15.71 -24.95 -23.72
CA LEU A 25 14.39 -24.33 -23.59
C LEU A 25 14.11 -24.16 -22.10
N GLY A 26 14.90 -23.28 -21.46
CA GLY A 26 14.63 -22.88 -20.09
C GLY A 26 13.17 -22.45 -20.00
N LYS A 27 12.37 -23.16 -19.18
CA LYS A 27 11.00 -22.76 -18.84
C LYS A 27 11.02 -21.25 -18.64
N ARG A 28 10.16 -20.51 -19.36
CA ARG A 28 10.05 -19.04 -19.29
C ARG A 28 10.28 -18.64 -17.84
N ASN A 29 11.47 -18.10 -17.58
CA ASN A 29 11.91 -17.84 -16.23
C ASN A 29 11.08 -16.63 -15.80
N PHE A 30 9.93 -16.87 -15.16
CA PHE A 30 9.07 -15.84 -14.58
C PHE A 30 9.87 -15.13 -13.47
N ARG A 31 10.81 -14.28 -13.87
CA ARG A 31 11.80 -13.59 -13.01
C ARG A 31 11.22 -12.40 -12.26
N LYS A 32 9.89 -12.34 -12.11
CA LYS A 32 9.19 -11.23 -11.45
C LYS A 32 8.76 -11.54 -10.01
N PHE A 33 9.25 -12.63 -9.40
CA PHE A 33 9.13 -12.80 -7.95
C PHE A 33 10.40 -12.27 -7.25
N ILE A 34 10.23 -11.27 -6.39
CA ILE A 34 11.24 -10.91 -5.38
C ILE A 34 11.11 -11.97 -4.28
N ILE A 35 11.99 -12.99 -4.28
CA ILE A 35 12.04 -13.95 -3.17
C ILE A 35 12.89 -13.33 -2.07
N PRO A 36 12.32 -13.01 -0.89
CA PRO A 36 13.14 -12.71 0.27
C PRO A 36 14.01 -13.94 0.56
N ASN A 37 15.34 -13.76 0.64
CA ASN A 37 16.38 -14.78 0.85
C ASN A 37 17.04 -15.41 -0.39
N ARG A 38 16.73 -14.95 -1.61
CA ARG A 38 17.50 -15.29 -2.83
C ARG A 38 18.65 -14.29 -3.06
N GLY A 39 19.74 -14.74 -3.68
CA GLY A 39 20.88 -13.88 -4.05
C GLY A 39 22.18 -14.28 -3.37
N THR A 40 23.24 -13.51 -3.65
CA THR A 40 24.57 -13.71 -3.06
C THR A 40 24.56 -13.38 -1.57
N GLU A 41 25.51 -13.93 -0.81
CA GLU A 41 25.67 -13.62 0.62
C GLU A 41 25.93 -12.13 0.85
N ILE A 42 26.62 -11.48 -0.08
CA ILE A 42 26.84 -10.03 -0.10
C ILE A 42 25.50 -9.29 -0.12
N LEU A 43 24.60 -9.63 -1.07
CA LEU A 43 23.28 -9.01 -1.17
C LEU A 43 22.46 -9.20 0.11
N LYS A 44 22.53 -10.39 0.72
CA LYS A 44 21.85 -10.67 2.01
C LYS A 44 22.40 -9.82 3.16
N LYS A 45 23.71 -9.59 3.22
CA LYS A 45 24.36 -8.72 4.21
C LYS A 45 23.97 -7.25 3.97
N THR A 46 24.04 -6.78 2.73
CA THR A 46 23.64 -5.42 2.33
C THR A 46 22.17 -5.14 2.66
N GLN A 47 21.25 -6.08 2.36
CA GLN A 47 19.83 -5.91 2.66
C GLN A 47 19.53 -5.88 4.17
N LYS A 48 20.37 -6.51 5.00
CA LYS A 48 20.24 -6.43 6.47
C LYS A 48 20.72 -5.09 7.03
N SER A 49 21.80 -4.53 6.47
CA SER A 49 22.38 -3.27 6.95
C SER A 49 21.73 -2.02 6.37
N ASN A 50 21.35 -2.06 5.10
CA ASN A 50 20.73 -0.96 4.36
C ASN A 50 19.72 -1.55 3.34
N PRO A 51 18.48 -1.84 3.77
CA PRO A 51 17.50 -2.50 2.92
C PRO A 51 17.11 -1.60 1.74
N ASP A 52 17.14 -2.13 0.50
CA ASP A 52 16.58 -1.42 -0.66
C ASP A 52 15.09 -1.15 -0.42
N PRO A 53 14.62 0.10 -0.49
CA PRO A 53 13.21 0.47 -0.27
C PRO A 53 12.25 -0.18 -1.27
N ARG A 54 12.72 -0.71 -2.41
CA ARG A 54 11.90 -1.44 -3.39
C ARG A 54 11.57 -2.86 -2.96
N ILE A 55 12.24 -3.39 -1.93
CA ILE A 55 12.03 -4.75 -1.44
C ILE A 55 11.16 -4.67 -0.17
N PRO A 56 9.94 -5.22 -0.18
CA PRO A 56 9.06 -5.14 0.97
C PRO A 56 9.66 -5.90 2.16
N VAL A 57 9.89 -5.19 3.27
CA VAL A 57 10.30 -5.79 4.55
C VAL A 57 9.04 -6.11 5.33
N TYR A 58 8.76 -7.40 5.50
CA TYR A 58 7.52 -7.88 6.15
C TYR A 58 7.50 -7.67 7.68
N SER A 59 8.63 -7.35 8.33
CA SER A 59 8.73 -7.20 9.79
C SER A 59 9.29 -5.84 10.22
N LYS A 60 8.51 -4.77 10.07
CA LYS A 60 8.92 -3.42 10.55
C LYS A 60 8.78 -3.24 12.07
N SER A 61 8.05 -4.13 12.75
CA SER A 61 7.72 -4.04 14.19
C SER A 61 8.77 -4.65 15.13
N ILE A 62 9.79 -5.32 14.60
CA ILE A 62 10.80 -6.03 15.37
C ILE A 62 12.18 -5.56 14.92
N TYR A 63 13.03 -5.14 15.87
CA TYR A 63 14.45 -4.91 15.61
C TYR A 63 15.31 -5.88 16.42
N LYS A 64 16.55 -6.08 15.98
CA LYS A 64 17.50 -6.97 16.65
C LYS A 64 18.44 -6.13 17.53
N ASP A 65 18.52 -6.45 18.81
CA ASP A 65 19.44 -5.87 19.78
C ASP A 65 20.35 -6.98 20.33
N GLY A 66 21.61 -7.02 19.88
CA GLY A 66 22.50 -8.17 20.12
C GLY A 66 21.90 -9.46 19.57
N ASP A 67 21.69 -10.47 20.42
CA ASP A 67 21.05 -11.75 20.04
C ASP A 67 19.54 -11.80 20.34
N LYS A 68 18.96 -10.70 20.83
CA LYS A 68 17.54 -10.61 21.19
C LYS A 68 16.75 -9.86 20.11
N TYR A 69 15.51 -10.29 19.92
CA TYR A 69 14.53 -9.59 19.09
C TYR A 69 13.64 -8.75 20.01
N VAL A 70 13.62 -7.44 19.77
CA VAL A 70 12.82 -6.48 20.54
C VAL A 70 11.65 -6.02 19.67
N VAL A 71 10.43 -6.23 20.19
CA VAL A 71 9.20 -5.78 19.54
C VAL A 71 8.91 -4.33 19.97
N VAL A 72 8.65 -3.44 19.02
CA VAL A 72 8.25 -2.06 19.28
C VAL A 72 6.73 -1.96 19.18
N PRO A 73 6.00 -1.81 20.28
CA PRO A 73 4.53 -1.83 20.28
C PRO A 73 3.95 -0.72 19.38
N GLU A 74 4.55 0.47 19.35
CA GLU A 74 4.13 1.61 18.52
C GLU A 74 4.21 1.35 17.00
N LYS A 75 4.96 0.32 16.58
CA LYS A 75 5.10 -0.06 15.16
C LYS A 75 4.16 -1.21 14.77
N ILE A 76 3.41 -1.76 15.72
CA ILE A 76 2.41 -2.78 15.45
C ILE A 76 1.12 -2.04 15.06
N PRO A 77 0.54 -2.30 13.87
CA PRO A 77 -0.72 -1.67 13.51
C PRO A 77 -1.83 -2.17 14.44
N GLU A 78 -2.51 -1.25 15.12
CA GLU A 78 -3.67 -1.54 15.94
C GLU A 78 -4.94 -1.49 15.08
N LEU A 79 -5.76 -2.53 15.17
CA LEU A 79 -7.08 -2.56 14.55
C LEU A 79 -8.08 -1.89 15.48
N ILE A 80 -8.45 -0.64 15.16
CA ILE A 80 -9.47 0.11 15.90
C ILE A 80 -10.85 -0.40 15.47
N VAL A 81 -11.48 -1.22 16.33
CA VAL A 81 -12.82 -1.78 16.09
C VAL A 81 -13.85 -0.98 16.89
N PRO A 82 -14.81 -0.29 16.23
CA PRO A 82 -15.88 0.40 16.93
C PRO A 82 -16.87 -0.58 17.55
N ASP A 83 -17.58 -0.16 18.60
CA ASP A 83 -18.72 -0.93 19.11
C ASP A 83 -19.88 -0.88 18.10
N LEU A 84 -20.43 -2.05 17.78
CA LEU A 84 -21.51 -2.21 16.79
C LEU A 84 -22.86 -2.54 17.46
N THR A 85 -22.96 -2.43 18.79
CA THR A 85 -24.24 -2.60 19.50
C THR A 85 -25.27 -1.57 19.01
N GLY A 86 -26.41 -2.05 18.49
CA GLY A 86 -27.45 -1.17 17.93
C GLY A 86 -27.18 -0.60 16.53
N PHE A 87 -26.17 -1.09 15.81
CA PHE A 87 -25.85 -0.59 14.47
C PHE A 87 -26.83 -1.14 13.41
N GLU A 88 -27.61 -0.25 12.78
CA GLU A 88 -28.68 -0.63 11.84
C GLU A 88 -28.17 -0.93 10.42
N LEU A 89 -27.01 -0.37 10.05
CA LEU A 89 -26.47 -0.48 8.69
C LEU A 89 -26.03 -1.93 8.41
N LYS A 90 -26.48 -2.46 7.27
CA LYS A 90 -26.19 -3.82 6.81
C LYS A 90 -25.17 -3.78 5.66
N PRO A 91 -24.40 -4.87 5.44
CA PRO A 91 -23.46 -4.94 4.30
C PRO A 91 -24.12 -4.83 2.93
N TYR A 92 -25.43 -5.07 2.85
CA TYR A 92 -26.19 -5.05 1.61
C TYR A 92 -27.44 -4.19 1.75
N VAL A 93 -27.81 -3.57 0.64
CA VAL A 93 -29.01 -2.73 0.49
C VAL A 93 -30.10 -3.53 -0.22
N SER A 94 -31.36 -3.23 0.09
CA SER A 94 -32.51 -3.84 -0.58
C SER A 94 -32.64 -3.37 -2.03
N TYR A 95 -33.04 -4.27 -2.93
CA TYR A 95 -33.42 -3.93 -4.31
C TYR A 95 -34.64 -3.01 -4.44
N ARG A 96 -35.36 -2.75 -3.34
CA ARG A 96 -36.52 -1.85 -3.33
C ARG A 96 -36.14 -0.37 -3.25
N VAL A 97 -34.86 -0.05 -3.03
CA VAL A 97 -34.37 1.33 -2.96
C VAL A 97 -34.39 1.92 -4.38
N PRO A 98 -34.82 3.17 -4.57
CA PRO A 98 -34.78 3.82 -5.88
C PRO A 98 -33.34 4.00 -6.37
N ASP A 99 -33.16 4.09 -7.69
CA ASP A 99 -31.86 4.36 -8.27
C ASP A 99 -31.38 5.77 -7.88
N ILE A 100 -30.15 5.86 -7.35
CA ILE A 100 -29.53 7.10 -6.91
C ILE A 100 -28.44 7.46 -7.93
N VAL A 101 -28.53 8.64 -8.53
CA VAL A 101 -27.46 9.21 -9.37
C VAL A 101 -26.58 10.07 -8.48
N GLN A 102 -25.38 9.58 -8.16
CA GLN A 102 -24.42 10.33 -7.36
C GLN A 102 -23.58 11.24 -8.26
N SER A 103 -23.58 12.54 -7.96
CA SER A 103 -22.68 13.51 -8.59
C SER A 103 -21.29 13.44 -7.96
N GLU A 104 -20.27 13.89 -8.69
CA GLU A 104 -18.92 14.06 -8.16
C GLU A 104 -18.92 15.05 -6.98
N PHE A 105 -18.27 14.68 -5.88
CA PHE A 105 -18.16 15.54 -4.70
C PHE A 105 -17.03 16.55 -4.90
N SER A 106 -17.38 17.84 -4.97
CA SER A 106 -16.41 18.93 -5.19
C SER A 106 -15.99 19.60 -3.88
N SER A 107 -14.82 20.25 -3.87
CA SER A 107 -14.40 21.14 -2.78
C SER A 107 -15.43 22.23 -2.48
N LYS A 108 -16.20 22.65 -3.50
CA LYS A 108 -17.30 23.61 -3.33
C LYS A 108 -18.43 23.03 -2.48
N ASP A 109 -18.75 21.75 -2.65
CA ASP A 109 -19.82 21.08 -1.89
C ASP A 109 -19.41 20.93 -0.42
N LEU A 110 -18.15 20.59 -0.18
CA LEU A 110 -17.57 20.57 1.16
C LEU A 110 -17.66 21.96 1.81
N PHE A 111 -17.21 23.01 1.12
CA PHE A 111 -17.31 24.38 1.63
C PHE A 111 -18.75 24.78 1.96
N ASN A 112 -19.69 24.45 1.06
CA ASN A 112 -21.10 24.75 1.26
C ASN A 112 -21.71 24.02 2.45
N SER A 113 -21.29 22.77 2.69
CA SER A 113 -21.80 21.95 3.79
C SER A 113 -21.29 22.43 5.16
N VAL A 114 -20.03 22.89 5.23
CA VAL A 114 -19.34 23.21 6.47
C VAL A 114 -19.43 24.71 6.80
N TYR A 115 -19.01 25.59 5.89
CA TYR A 115 -18.79 27.02 6.19
C TYR A 115 -19.91 27.93 5.70
N ALA A 116 -20.55 27.62 4.56
CA ALA A 116 -21.41 28.60 3.88
C ALA A 116 -22.61 29.09 4.71
N LYS A 117 -23.21 28.21 5.54
CA LYS A 117 -24.33 28.60 6.41
C LYS A 117 -23.91 29.70 7.39
N LYS A 118 -22.79 29.47 8.08
CA LYS A 118 -22.27 30.39 9.09
C LYS A 118 -21.86 31.73 8.46
N ILE A 119 -21.10 31.69 7.37
CA ILE A 119 -20.67 32.92 6.67
C ILE A 119 -21.88 33.74 6.22
N ALA A 120 -22.94 33.10 5.73
CA ALA A 120 -24.17 33.79 5.34
C ALA A 120 -24.91 34.42 6.52
N GLU A 121 -24.88 33.78 7.70
CA GLU A 121 -25.45 34.32 8.94
C GLU A 121 -24.64 35.51 9.46
N ASP A 122 -23.31 35.39 9.50
CA ASP A 122 -22.40 36.47 9.94
C ASP A 122 -22.50 37.69 9.01
N PHE A 123 -22.62 37.46 7.70
CA PHE A 123 -22.84 38.52 6.73
C PHE A 123 -24.16 39.26 6.98
N LYS A 124 -25.26 38.53 7.24
CA LYS A 124 -26.57 39.12 7.56
C LYS A 124 -26.56 39.86 8.90
N ALA A 125 -25.82 39.35 9.88
CA ALA A 125 -25.72 39.93 11.21
C ALA A 125 -24.75 41.13 11.28
N GLY A 126 -23.98 41.39 10.22
CA GLY A 126 -22.96 42.44 10.21
C GLY A 126 -21.79 42.15 11.13
N LYS A 127 -21.51 40.87 11.41
CA LYS A 127 -20.43 40.40 12.30
C LYS A 127 -19.10 40.17 11.56
N LEU A 128 -18.92 40.85 10.43
CA LEU A 128 -17.71 40.75 9.63
C LEU A 128 -16.84 41.99 9.81
N ASP A 129 -15.53 41.76 9.86
CA ASP A 129 -14.54 42.83 9.89
C ASP A 129 -14.45 43.56 8.54
N LYS A 130 -13.73 44.68 8.52
CA LYS A 130 -13.48 45.47 7.30
C LYS A 130 -12.80 44.65 6.20
N ASP A 131 -12.04 43.62 6.60
CA ASP A 131 -11.34 42.70 5.70
C ASP A 131 -12.18 41.49 5.29
N GLY A 132 -13.43 41.39 5.79
CA GLY A 132 -14.37 40.31 5.47
C GLY A 132 -14.22 39.03 6.31
N ASN A 133 -13.41 39.06 7.37
CA ASN A 133 -13.26 37.95 8.30
C ASN A 133 -14.38 37.95 9.35
N SER A 134 -14.74 36.77 9.87
CA SER A 134 -15.70 36.64 10.96
C SER A 134 -15.09 37.11 12.28
N LEU A 135 -15.82 37.93 13.04
CA LEU A 135 -15.44 38.36 14.39
C LEU A 135 -15.45 37.21 15.41
N GLU A 136 -16.30 36.20 15.18
CA GLU A 136 -16.48 35.03 16.04
C GLU A 136 -16.19 33.77 15.21
N PRO A 137 -14.93 33.52 14.82
CA PRO A 137 -14.57 32.42 13.95
C PRO A 137 -14.82 31.06 14.62
N SER A 138 -15.24 30.07 13.82
CA SER A 138 -15.49 28.71 14.32
C SER A 138 -14.16 27.98 14.54
N GLU A 139 -14.16 26.87 15.27
CA GLU A 139 -12.96 26.05 15.46
C GLU A 139 -12.29 25.70 14.13
N GLU A 140 -13.08 25.46 13.09
CA GLU A 140 -12.59 25.10 11.76
C GLU A 140 -12.02 26.28 10.98
N GLU A 141 -12.59 27.48 11.15
CA GLU A 141 -12.09 28.73 10.55
C GLU A 141 -10.81 29.24 11.23
N LEU A 142 -10.63 28.94 12.52
CA LEU A 142 -9.43 29.27 13.29
C LEU A 142 -8.20 28.42 12.91
N MET A 143 -8.41 27.27 12.28
CA MET A 143 -7.32 26.36 11.93
C MET A 143 -6.35 27.05 10.97
N THR A 144 -5.07 27.11 11.32
CA THR A 144 -4.06 27.61 10.40
C THR A 144 -3.87 26.63 9.23
N PRO A 145 -3.40 27.11 8.05
CA PRO A 145 -3.15 26.24 6.90
C PRO A 145 -2.17 25.10 7.20
N GLU A 146 -1.20 25.34 8.09
CA GLU A 146 -0.24 24.33 8.52
C GLU A 146 -0.89 23.27 9.43
N GLU A 147 -1.68 23.70 10.42
CA GLU A 147 -2.42 22.77 11.29
C GLU A 147 -3.45 21.95 10.51
N ALA A 148 -4.14 22.56 9.55
CA ALA A 148 -5.06 21.87 8.65
C ALA A 148 -4.31 20.80 7.81
N ARG A 149 -3.13 21.12 7.27
CA ARG A 149 -2.26 20.17 6.57
C ARG A 149 -1.79 19.04 7.47
N ILE A 150 -1.36 19.35 8.69
CA ILE A 150 -0.92 18.34 9.67
C ILE A 150 -2.08 17.42 10.02
N ARG A 151 -3.27 17.97 10.28
CA ARG A 151 -4.49 17.21 10.57
C ARG A 151 -4.90 16.31 9.40
N ALA A 152 -4.86 16.82 8.18
CA ALA A 152 -5.12 16.05 6.97
C ALA A 152 -4.09 14.93 6.74
N ARG A 153 -2.88 15.07 7.28
CA ARG A 153 -1.79 14.07 7.20
C ARG A 153 -1.68 13.20 8.45
N LYS A 154 -2.61 13.26 9.41
CA LYS A 154 -2.60 12.36 10.57
C LYS A 154 -2.87 10.92 10.12
N THR A 155 -2.26 9.97 10.82
CA THR A 155 -2.53 8.54 10.60
C THR A 155 -4.03 8.26 10.77
N GLY A 156 -4.63 7.60 9.78
CA GLY A 156 -6.07 7.34 9.74
C GLY A 156 -6.88 8.28 8.83
N SER A 157 -6.25 9.27 8.19
CA SER A 157 -6.87 10.05 7.11
C SER A 157 -6.63 9.43 5.74
N ASP A 158 -7.54 9.69 4.78
CA ASP A 158 -7.45 9.20 3.40
C ASP A 158 -6.31 9.84 2.59
N ILE A 159 -5.82 11.01 3.03
CA ILE A 159 -4.71 11.74 2.42
C ILE A 159 -3.35 11.29 3.01
N PHE A 160 -3.36 10.35 3.96
CA PHE A 160 -2.14 9.86 4.60
C PHE A 160 -1.23 9.16 3.57
N THR A 161 -0.09 9.78 3.32
CA THR A 161 1.00 9.21 2.52
C THR A 161 2.25 9.16 3.40
N GLU A 162 3.04 8.07 3.29
CA GLU A 162 4.40 8.08 3.85
C GLU A 162 5.15 9.28 3.25
N ARG A 163 5.83 10.08 4.09
CA ARG A 163 6.46 11.36 3.70
C ARG A 163 7.28 11.18 2.43
N SER A 164 7.25 12.18 1.55
CA SER A 164 8.11 12.14 0.37
C SER A 164 9.59 12.21 0.79
N LYS A 165 10.49 11.57 0.03
CA LYS A 165 11.93 11.56 0.34
C LYS A 165 12.51 12.96 0.59
N ARG A 166 12.01 13.97 -0.14
CA ARG A 166 12.40 15.38 0.04
C ARG A 166 12.02 15.92 1.42
N GLU A 167 10.81 15.62 1.90
CA GLU A 167 10.34 16.05 3.23
C GLU A 167 11.06 15.32 4.37
N GLU A 168 11.57 14.10 4.12
CA GLU A 168 12.47 13.41 5.06
C GLU A 168 13.83 14.11 5.12
N GLU A 169 14.45 14.36 3.96
CA GLU A 169 15.75 15.05 3.82
C GLU A 169 15.75 16.44 4.50
N GLU A 170 14.72 17.26 4.29
CA GLU A 170 14.56 18.58 4.92
C GLU A 170 14.51 18.51 6.45
N LYS A 171 13.84 17.48 7.01
CA LYS A 171 13.78 17.28 8.47
C LYS A 171 15.14 16.94 9.07
N TYR A 172 16.01 16.23 8.34
CA TYR A 172 17.35 15.91 8.80
C TYR A 172 18.31 17.10 8.69
N LEU A 173 18.08 18.01 7.73
CA LEU A 173 18.91 19.20 7.52
C LEU A 173 18.59 20.37 8.47
N LEU A 174 17.37 20.43 9.00
CA LEU A 174 16.93 21.46 9.95
C LEU A 174 17.23 21.13 11.44
N ASN A 175 17.72 19.92 11.73
CA ASN A 175 18.07 19.47 13.08
C ASN A 175 19.60 19.36 13.31
N VAL A 176 20.38 20.06 12.49
CA VAL A 176 21.84 20.26 12.62
C VAL A 176 22.08 21.75 12.87
#